data_AF-A0A3Q3C2W3-F1
#
_entry.id   AF-A0A3Q3C2W3-F1
#
_cell.length_a   1.000
_cell.length_b   1.000
_cell.length_c   1.000
_cell.angle_alpha   90.00
_cell.angle_beta   90.00
_cell.angle_gamma   90.00
#
_symmetry.space_group_name_H-M   'P 1'
#
loop_
_entity.id
_entity.type
_entity.pdbx_description
1 polymer ?
#
loop_
_entity_poly.entity_id
_entity_poly.type
_entity_poly.pdbx_seq_one_letter_code
_entity_poly.pdbx_strand_id
1 'polypeptide(L)'
;MVKSSSSASDYFRVLRPYSYSDILFVSIPSKNMLEFNLTNEKLILFSAKAPHVKHMTDYFLTELKKDSEYVVAVRNYITEDRTQLNFHKGDIIRLQHMDGLEAGKRYGCIVRKKVMLLEELKRNTAEFGACGVTFLILAFF
;
A
#
# COMPACT_ATOMS: atom_id res chain seq x y z
N MET A 1 -24.78 -55.14 1.25
CA MET A 1 -23.75 -54.56 0.35
C MET A 1 -23.81 -53.05 0.50
N VAL A 2 -23.03 -52.48 1.43
CA VAL A 2 -22.95 -51.02 1.63
C VAL A 2 -21.80 -50.52 0.78
N LYS A 3 -22.11 -49.77 -0.28
CA LYS A 3 -21.11 -49.00 -1.03
C LYS A 3 -20.72 -47.81 -0.14
N SER A 4 -19.58 -47.92 0.53
CA SER A 4 -18.89 -46.75 1.06
C SER A 4 -18.40 -45.92 -0.12
N SER A 5 -19.13 -44.84 -0.43
CA SER A 5 -18.57 -43.75 -1.23
C SER A 5 -17.40 -43.19 -0.44
N SER A 6 -16.18 -43.52 -0.85
CA SER A 6 -14.97 -42.90 -0.34
C SER A 6 -15.14 -41.39 -0.41
N SER A 7 -15.23 -40.74 0.75
CA SER A 7 -15.16 -39.29 0.88
C SER A 7 -13.86 -38.85 0.21
N ALA A 8 -13.94 -38.29 -1.00
CA ALA A 8 -12.84 -37.54 -1.55
C ALA A 8 -12.54 -36.46 -0.51
N SER A 9 -11.39 -36.56 0.17
CA SER A 9 -10.96 -35.50 1.05
C SER A 9 -10.90 -34.22 0.22
N ASP A 10 -11.64 -33.20 0.67
CA ASP A 10 -11.72 -31.89 0.03
C ASP A 10 -10.35 -31.19 0.10
N TYR A 11 -9.41 -31.65 -0.71
CA TYR A 11 -8.11 -31.01 -0.85
C TYR A 11 -8.28 -29.84 -1.82
N PHE A 12 -8.42 -28.64 -1.24
CA PHE A 12 -8.32 -27.43 -2.02
C PHE A 12 -6.91 -27.28 -2.58
N ARG A 13 -6.81 -27.01 -3.88
CA ARG A 13 -5.56 -26.62 -4.53
C ARG A 13 -5.58 -25.13 -4.77
N VAL A 14 -4.51 -24.44 -4.39
CA VAL A 14 -4.31 -23.03 -4.72
C VAL A 14 -4.11 -22.91 -6.24
N LEU A 15 -5.03 -22.22 -6.91
CA LEU A 15 -4.92 -21.95 -8.35
C LEU A 15 -4.00 -20.76 -8.63
N ARG A 16 -4.12 -19.69 -7.83
CA ARG A 16 -3.31 -18.48 -7.95
C ARG A 16 -3.28 -17.72 -6.61
N PRO A 17 -2.09 -17.42 -6.07
CA PRO A 17 -1.96 -16.57 -4.89
C PRO A 17 -1.95 -15.08 -5.28
N TYR A 18 -2.48 -14.23 -4.41
CA TYR A 18 -2.43 -12.77 -4.53
C TYR A 18 -1.97 -12.16 -3.20
N SER A 19 -1.03 -11.22 -3.24
CA SER A 19 -0.58 -10.48 -2.07
C SER A 19 -1.43 -9.22 -1.87
N TYR A 20 -1.56 -8.77 -0.63
CA TYR A 20 -2.19 -7.46 -0.32
C TYR A 20 -1.44 -6.29 -0.97
N SER A 21 -0.14 -6.41 -1.22
CA SER A 21 0.66 -5.42 -1.96
C SER A 21 0.23 -5.26 -3.42
N ASP A 22 -0.42 -6.27 -3.98
CA ASP A 22 -0.85 -6.27 -5.38
C ASP A 22 -2.23 -5.62 -5.55
N ILE A 23 -2.98 -5.44 -4.46
CA ILE A 23 -4.35 -4.93 -4.47
C ILE A 23 -4.34 -3.40 -4.45
N LEU A 24 -4.80 -2.79 -5.55
CA LEU A 24 -4.98 -1.34 -5.62
C LEU A 24 -6.27 -0.94 -4.91
N PHE A 25 -7.38 -1.59 -5.27
CA PHE A 25 -8.68 -1.46 -4.61
C PHE A 25 -9.60 -2.63 -4.98
N VAL A 26 -10.66 -2.79 -4.17
CA VAL A 26 -11.71 -3.79 -4.39
C VAL A 26 -13.06 -3.09 -4.53
N SER A 27 -13.84 -3.44 -5.54
CA SER A 27 -15.19 -2.91 -5.77
C SER A 27 -16.24 -4.03 -5.85
N ILE A 28 -17.50 -3.67 -5.62
CA ILE A 28 -18.66 -4.55 -5.82
C ILE A 28 -19.59 -3.85 -6.82
N PRO A 29 -19.35 -4.04 -8.14
CA PRO A 29 -20.11 -3.31 -9.16
C PRO A 29 -21.58 -3.74 -9.23
N SER A 30 -21.88 -5.00 -8.87
CA SER A 30 -23.23 -5.55 -8.86
C SER A 30 -23.37 -6.62 -7.77
N LYS A 31 -24.61 -7.07 -7.53
CA LYS A 31 -24.89 -8.10 -6.52
C LYS A 31 -24.04 -9.34 -6.78
N ASN A 32 -23.31 -9.77 -5.76
CA ASN A 32 -22.40 -10.91 -5.78
C ASN A 32 -21.16 -10.75 -6.68
N MET A 33 -20.99 -9.65 -7.41
CA MET A 33 -19.79 -9.43 -8.23
C MET A 33 -18.73 -8.72 -7.39
N LEU A 34 -17.53 -9.29 -7.33
CA LEU A 34 -16.37 -8.74 -6.63
C LEU A 34 -15.26 -8.51 -7.64
N GLU A 35 -14.75 -7.29 -7.71
CA GLU A 35 -13.69 -6.91 -8.64
C GLU A 35 -12.46 -6.45 -7.87
N PHE A 36 -11.38 -7.21 -7.99
CA PHE A 36 -10.05 -6.82 -7.53
C PHE A 36 -9.34 -6.13 -8.68
N ASN A 37 -9.04 -4.86 -8.50
CA ASN A 37 -8.13 -4.14 -9.38
C ASN A 37 -6.72 -4.31 -8.80
N LEU A 38 -5.92 -5.13 -9.48
CA LEU A 38 -4.56 -5.44 -9.06
C LEU A 38 -3.57 -4.63 -9.90
N THR A 39 -2.32 -4.55 -9.44
CA THR A 39 -1.26 -3.78 -10.13
C THR A 39 -1.09 -4.16 -11.61
N ASN A 40 -1.21 -5.45 -11.94
CA ASN A 40 -0.93 -5.98 -13.27
C ASN A 40 -2.14 -6.58 -14.00
N GLU A 41 -3.23 -6.85 -13.27
CA GLU A 41 -4.40 -7.50 -13.84
C GLU A 41 -5.67 -7.12 -13.08
N LYS A 42 -6.82 -7.54 -13.60
CA LYS A 42 -8.11 -7.40 -12.95
C LYS A 42 -8.69 -8.79 -12.71
N LEU A 43 -9.03 -9.10 -11.47
CA LEU A 43 -9.68 -10.35 -11.10
C LEU A 43 -11.15 -10.09 -10.79
N ILE A 44 -12.05 -10.75 -11.52
CA ILE A 44 -13.49 -10.68 -11.33
C ILE A 44 -13.97 -12.01 -10.76
N LEU A 45 -14.67 -11.96 -9.63
CA LEU A 45 -15.25 -13.12 -8.96
C LEU A 45 -16.75 -12.92 -8.77
N PHE A 46 -17.50 -14.03 -8.79
CA PHE A 46 -18.91 -14.04 -8.44
C PHE A 46 -19.10 -14.87 -7.17
N SER A 47 -19.59 -14.24 -6.10
CA SER A 47 -19.79 -14.84 -4.80
C SER A 47 -20.90 -14.16 -4.02
N ALA A 48 -21.80 -14.94 -3.42
CA ALA A 48 -22.79 -14.43 -2.46
C ALA A 48 -22.15 -13.75 -1.23
N LYS A 49 -20.87 -14.05 -0.96
CA LYS A 49 -20.10 -13.44 0.14
C LYS A 49 -19.31 -12.20 -0.29
N ALA A 50 -19.50 -11.66 -1.49
CA ALA A 50 -18.75 -10.50 -1.99
C ALA A 50 -18.65 -9.33 -0.98
N PRO A 51 -19.73 -8.91 -0.28
CA PRO A 51 -19.63 -7.84 0.73
C PRO A 51 -18.69 -8.19 1.89
N HIS A 52 -18.70 -9.44 2.36
CA HIS A 52 -17.86 -9.89 3.46
C HIS A 52 -16.39 -9.97 3.05
N VAL A 53 -16.09 -10.45 1.85
CA VAL A 53 -14.73 -10.51 1.32
C VAL A 53 -14.17 -9.11 1.12
N LYS A 54 -14.96 -8.18 0.57
CA LYS A 54 -14.55 -6.77 0.46
C LYS A 54 -14.24 -6.17 1.82
N HIS A 55 -15.15 -6.31 2.79
CA HIS A 55 -14.96 -5.77 4.13
C HIS A 55 -13.68 -6.32 4.80
N MET A 56 -13.46 -7.64 4.72
CA MET A 56 -12.23 -8.25 5.25
C MET A 56 -10.98 -7.71 4.56
N THR A 57 -11.01 -7.59 3.23
CA THR A 57 -9.86 -7.09 2.46
C THR A 57 -9.55 -5.63 2.80
N ASP A 58 -10.56 -4.77 2.83
CA ASP A 58 -10.42 -3.34 3.15
C ASP A 58 -9.90 -3.13 4.58
N TYR A 59 -10.37 -3.95 5.53
CA TYR A 59 -9.89 -3.94 6.91
C TYR A 59 -8.38 -4.23 6.96
N PHE A 60 -7.92 -5.34 6.37
CA PHE A 60 -6.51 -5.68 6.38
C PHE A 60 -5.64 -4.69 5.59
N LEU A 61 -6.13 -4.16 4.47
CA LEU A 61 -5.43 -3.09 3.76
C LEU A 61 -5.28 -1.84 4.63
N THR A 62 -6.28 -1.52 5.45
CA THR A 62 -6.22 -0.40 6.39
C THR A 62 -5.24 -0.67 7.52
N GLU A 63 -5.28 -1.85 8.15
CA GLU A 63 -4.34 -2.21 9.21
C GLU A 63 -2.90 -2.22 8.70
N LEU A 64 -2.64 -2.80 7.52
CA LEU A 64 -1.30 -2.80 6.91
C LEU A 64 -0.79 -1.39 6.60
N LYS A 65 -1.68 -0.41 6.39
CA LYS A 65 -1.31 0.99 6.16
C LYS A 65 -1.08 1.78 7.44
N LYS A 66 -1.67 1.38 8.58
CA LYS A 66 -1.61 2.17 9.82
C LYS A 66 -0.19 2.38 10.33
N ASP A 67 0.67 1.37 10.20
CA ASP A 67 2.05 1.41 10.67
C ASP A 67 3.06 1.73 9.55
N SER A 68 2.57 1.95 8.32
CA SER A 68 3.45 2.31 7.21
C SER A 68 3.85 3.77 7.33
N GLU A 69 5.10 4.01 7.71
CA GLU A 69 5.74 5.31 7.58
C GLU A 69 6.04 5.67 6.13
N TYR A 70 5.63 4.89 5.13
CA TYR A 70 5.97 5.12 3.73
C TYR A 70 4.73 5.37 2.87
N VAL A 71 4.88 6.30 1.94
CA VAL A 71 3.87 6.67 0.94
C VAL A 71 4.53 6.85 -0.43
N VAL A 72 3.74 6.75 -1.50
CA VAL A 72 4.21 6.98 -2.86
C VAL A 72 3.52 8.20 -3.44
N ALA A 73 4.29 9.11 -4.03
CA ALA A 73 3.74 10.29 -4.69
C ALA A 73 2.95 9.90 -5.94
N VAL A 74 1.67 10.29 -6.00
CA VAL A 74 0.80 9.99 -7.16
C VAL A 74 0.86 11.07 -8.25
N ARG A 75 1.46 12.24 -7.95
CA ARG A 75 1.62 13.39 -8.85
C ARG A 75 2.93 14.13 -8.53
N ASN A 76 3.35 14.99 -9.44
CA ASN A 76 4.46 15.91 -9.21
C ASN A 76 4.03 17.05 -8.28
N TYR A 77 4.96 17.53 -7.45
CA TYR A 77 4.82 18.72 -6.63
C TYR A 77 6.16 19.44 -6.58
N ILE A 78 6.25 20.59 -7.24
CA ILE A 78 7.45 21.41 -7.35
C ILE A 78 7.09 22.84 -6.95
N THR A 79 7.83 23.39 -5.99
CA THR A 79 7.66 24.73 -5.41
C THR A 79 9.03 25.36 -5.14
N GLU A 80 9.08 26.68 -5.10
CA GLU A 80 10.26 27.46 -4.70
C GLU A 80 10.38 27.61 -3.18
N ASP A 81 9.29 27.35 -2.45
CA ASP A 81 9.26 27.39 -1.00
C ASP A 81 10.09 26.25 -0.42
N ARG A 82 11.25 26.61 0.16
CA ARG A 82 12.19 25.67 0.80
C ARG A 82 11.61 24.96 2.01
N THR A 83 10.47 25.42 2.50
CA THR A 83 9.74 24.75 3.57
C THR A 83 8.84 23.62 3.06
N GLN A 84 8.82 23.32 1.76
CA GLN A 84 8.03 22.20 1.21
C GLN A 84 8.89 21.17 0.49
N LEU A 85 8.46 19.91 0.56
CA LEU A 85 9.14 18.80 -0.09
C LEU A 85 8.80 18.78 -1.57
N ASN A 86 9.80 19.00 -2.42
CA ASN A 86 9.67 18.82 -3.86
C ASN A 86 9.80 17.35 -4.24
N PHE A 87 8.80 16.78 -4.90
CA PHE A 87 8.76 15.36 -5.30
C PHE A 87 8.12 15.16 -6.68
N HIS A 88 8.48 14.05 -7.31
CA HIS A 88 7.90 13.59 -8.57
C HIS A 88 6.94 12.43 -8.34
N LYS A 89 6.01 12.24 -9.26
CA LYS A 89 5.17 11.04 -9.31
C LYS A 89 6.06 9.79 -9.30
N GLY A 90 5.77 8.88 -8.37
CA GLY A 90 6.51 7.64 -8.16
C GLY A 90 7.56 7.71 -7.05
N ASP A 91 7.89 8.89 -6.53
CA ASP A 91 8.80 9.00 -5.39
C ASP A 91 8.22 8.31 -4.16
N ILE A 92 9.03 7.48 -3.50
CA ILE A 92 8.71 6.91 -2.19
C ILE A 92 9.12 7.94 -1.14
N ILE A 93 8.20 8.32 -0.27
CA ILE A 93 8.41 9.31 0.77
C ILE A 93 8.22 8.61 2.12
N ARG A 94 9.22 8.71 2.99
CA ARG A 94 9.11 8.28 4.38
C ARG A 94 8.55 9.43 5.20
N LEU A 95 7.38 9.24 5.78
CA LEU A 95 6.74 10.11 6.75
C LEU A 95 7.50 10.09 8.08
N GLN A 96 7.59 11.24 8.71
CA GLN A 96 8.17 11.42 10.04
C GLN A 96 7.08 11.98 10.96
N HIS A 97 7.01 11.45 12.17
CA HIS A 97 6.10 11.96 13.20
C HIS A 97 6.73 13.18 13.87
N MET A 98 6.04 14.31 13.83
CA MET A 98 6.38 15.51 14.59
C MET A 98 5.10 16.19 15.07
N ASP A 99 5.12 16.65 16.32
CA ASP A 99 4.01 17.39 16.93
C ASP A 99 3.94 18.84 16.43
N GLY A 100 2.75 19.45 16.56
CA GLY A 100 2.54 20.88 16.29
C GLY A 100 2.26 21.24 14.82
N LEU A 101 1.86 20.26 13.99
CA LEU A 101 1.50 20.51 12.60
C LEU A 101 -0.01 20.69 12.41
N GLU A 102 -0.40 21.59 11.51
CA GLU A 102 -1.79 21.78 11.11
C GLU A 102 -2.42 20.49 10.58
N ALA A 103 -3.72 20.32 10.84
CA ALA A 103 -4.48 19.16 10.36
C ALA A 103 -4.31 18.99 8.84
N GLY A 104 -3.97 17.77 8.42
CA GLY A 104 -3.75 17.44 7.00
C GLY A 104 -2.32 17.65 6.49
N LYS A 105 -1.39 18.11 7.32
CA LYS A 105 0.04 18.16 6.99
C LYS A 105 0.79 17.03 7.70
N ARG A 106 1.91 16.58 7.12
CA ARG A 106 2.82 15.58 7.72
C ARG A 106 4.26 15.90 7.35
N TYR A 107 5.22 15.49 8.18
CA TYR A 107 6.66 15.54 7.87
C TYR A 107 7.14 14.33 7.08
N GLY A 108 8.23 14.46 6.31
CA GLY A 108 8.75 13.38 5.50
C GLY A 108 9.88 13.74 4.55
N CYS A 109 10.57 12.70 4.06
CA CYS A 109 11.72 12.79 3.17
C CYS A 109 11.65 11.75 2.03
N ILE A 110 12.22 12.08 0.87
CA ILE A 110 12.25 11.15 -0.27
C ILE A 110 13.27 10.04 -0.01
N VAL A 111 12.83 8.80 -0.13
CA VAL A 111 13.66 7.60 -0.10
C VAL A 111 14.23 7.39 -1.51
N ARG A 112 15.35 8.05 -1.80
CA ARG A 112 16.12 7.74 -3.01
C ARG A 112 16.78 6.38 -2.81
N LYS A 113 16.41 5.40 -3.64
CA LYS A 113 17.00 4.05 -3.64
C LYS A 113 18.48 4.15 -4.08
N LYS A 114 19.38 4.56 -3.18
CA LYS A 114 20.82 4.31 -3.33
C LYS A 114 21.01 2.86 -2.85
N VAL A 115 21.27 1.93 -3.76
CA VAL A 115 21.63 0.55 -3.39
C VAL A 115 22.94 0.64 -2.62
N MET A 116 22.86 0.58 -1.29
CA MET A 116 24.01 0.50 -0.40
C MET A 116 23.86 -0.82 0.35
N LEU A 117 24.86 -1.69 0.22
CA LEU A 117 24.98 -2.94 0.97
C LEU A 117 24.87 -2.60 2.47
N LEU A 118 24.01 -3.32 3.20
CA LEU A 118 23.57 -2.96 4.55
C LEU A 118 24.65 -3.15 5.65
N GLU A 119 25.90 -3.44 5.30
CA GLU A 119 26.97 -3.69 6.29
C GLU A 119 27.76 -2.44 6.68
N GLU A 120 27.65 -1.31 5.96
CA GLU A 120 28.58 -0.18 6.15
C GLU A 120 27.96 1.15 6.64
N LEU A 121 26.67 1.21 6.97
CA LEU A 121 26.07 2.47 7.42
C LEU A 121 26.37 2.75 8.91
N LYS A 122 27.46 3.49 9.16
CA LYS A 122 27.68 4.18 10.44
C LYS A 122 26.55 5.18 10.67
N ARG A 123 25.92 5.10 11.85
CA ARG A 123 24.71 5.85 12.27
C ARG A 123 24.77 7.38 12.14
N ASN A 124 25.93 7.98 11.86
CA ASN A 124 26.15 9.43 11.88
C ASN A 124 26.97 9.88 10.67
N THR A 125 26.41 9.83 9.46
CA THR A 125 27.06 10.46 8.30
C THR A 125 26.10 11.41 7.60
N ALA A 126 26.62 12.59 7.26
CA ALA A 126 25.93 13.71 6.62
C ALA A 126 25.49 13.47 5.17
N GLU A 127 25.30 12.20 4.77
CA GLU A 127 24.85 11.83 3.42
C GLU A 127 23.32 11.83 3.26
N PHE A 128 22.57 12.05 4.33
CA PHE A 128 21.15 12.38 4.24
C PHE A 128 21.00 13.86 3.83
N GLY A 129 21.01 14.09 2.51
CA GLY A 129 20.81 15.40 1.91
C GLY A 129 19.57 16.11 2.47
N ALA A 130 19.79 17.34 2.93
CA ALA A 130 18.85 18.40 3.28
C ALA A 130 17.44 17.94 3.72
N CYS A 131 17.23 17.89 5.04
CA CYS A 131 15.91 17.84 5.67
C CYS A 131 15.11 19.10 5.28
N GLY A 132 14.28 18.99 4.24
CA GLY A 132 13.32 20.02 3.83
C GLY A 132 11.95 19.73 4.45
N VAL A 133 11.33 20.79 4.99
CA VAL A 133 10.00 20.79 5.63
C VAL A 133 8.93 20.36 4.61
N THR A 134 7.77 19.90 5.08
CA THR A 134 7.03 18.84 4.38
C THR A 134 5.58 19.18 4.09
N PHE A 135 5.11 18.76 2.90
CA PHE A 135 3.70 18.75 2.53
C PHE A 135 3.42 17.48 1.75
N LEU A 136 2.52 16.63 2.25
CA LEU A 136 2.03 15.48 1.50
C LEU A 136 0.52 15.60 1.37
N ILE A 137 0.05 16.05 0.20
CA ILE A 137 -1.36 15.91 -0.15
C ILE A 137 -1.56 14.43 -0.44
N LEU A 138 -2.06 13.70 0.55
CA LEU A 138 -2.57 12.35 0.41
C LEU A 138 -3.82 12.42 -0.48
N ALA A 139 -3.61 12.37 -1.80
CA ALA A 139 -4.64 11.88 -2.70
C ALA A 139 -4.65 10.35 -2.53
N PHE A 140 -5.42 9.88 -1.56
CA PHE A 140 -6.02 8.55 -1.64
C PHE A 140 -7.46 8.74 -2.11
N PHE A 141 -7.90 7.87 -3.00
CA PHE A 141 -9.28 7.75 -3.49
C PHE A 141 -10.30 7.72 -2.35
#